data_AF-T1AC96-F1
#
_entry.id   AF-T1AC96-F1
#
_cell.length_a   1.000
_cell.length_b   1.000
_cell.length_c   1.000
_cell.angle_alpha   90.00
_cell.angle_beta   90.00
_cell.angle_gamma   90.00
#
_symmetry.space_group_name_H-M   'P 1'
#
loop_
_entity.id
_entity.type
_entity.pdbx_description
1 polymer ?
#
loop_
_entity_poly.entity_id
_entity_poly.type
_entity_poly.pdbx_seq_one_letter_code
_entity_poly.pdbx_strand_id
1 'polypeptide(L)' 'MNLGHLERLVDADSTVVIPGKLLAAGSLTKPITVAAFAYSAEAREKIHTAGGKALTISELVKSHPNGKGVRIFA' A
#
# COMPACT_ATOMS: atom_id res chain seq x y z
N MET A 1 8.34 6.03 0.73
CA MET A 1 6.93 6.48 0.80
C MET A 1 6.37 6.30 2.23
N ASN A 2 5.49 7.20 2.68
CA ASN A 2 4.97 7.26 4.07
C ASN A 2 3.45 7.05 4.12
N LEU A 3 2.93 6.46 5.20
CA LEU A 3 1.47 6.25 5.37
C LEU A 3 0.64 7.54 5.23
N GLY A 4 1.10 8.65 5.79
CA GLY A 4 0.37 9.92 5.70
C GLY A 4 0.27 10.50 4.27
N HIS A 5 1.25 10.21 3.40
CA HIS A 5 1.14 10.54 1.98
C HIS A 5 0.10 9.66 1.29
N LEU A 6 0.09 8.37 1.63
CA LEU A 6 -0.85 7.39 1.08
C LEU A 6 -2.29 7.78 1.40
N GLU A 7 -2.57 8.21 2.63
CA GLU A 7 -3.91 8.61 3.06
C GLU A 7 -4.48 9.81 2.30
N ARG A 8 -3.63 10.77 1.92
CA ARG A 8 -4.03 11.97 1.17
C ARG A 8 -4.14 11.75 -0.33
N LEU A 9 -3.31 10.88 -0.90
CA LEU A 9 -3.22 10.65 -2.34
C LEU A 9 -4.14 9.55 -2.85
N VAL A 10 -4.57 8.66 -1.95
CA VAL A 10 -5.24 7.41 -2.30
C VAL A 10 -6.64 7.39 -1.70
N ASP A 11 -7.59 6.99 -2.53
CA ASP A 11 -8.97 6.77 -2.14
C ASP A 11 -9.14 5.42 -1.46
N ALA A 12 -10.18 5.27 -0.65
CA ALA A 12 -10.51 3.97 -0.05
C ALA A 12 -10.71 2.91 -1.14
N ASP A 13 -10.33 1.66 -0.85
CA ASP A 13 -10.43 0.51 -1.78
C ASP A 13 -9.53 0.57 -3.02
N SER A 14 -8.63 1.56 -3.12
CA SER A 14 -7.68 1.64 -4.22
C SER A 14 -6.47 0.73 -4.02
N THR A 15 -5.91 0.27 -5.14
CA THR A 15 -4.70 -0.56 -5.18
C THR A 15 -3.49 0.28 -5.58
N VAL A 16 -2.43 0.22 -4.77
CA VAL A 16 -1.24 1.04 -4.91
C VAL A 16 0.02 0.20 -4.95
N VAL A 17 0.95 0.54 -5.84
CA VAL A 17 2.27 -0.06 -5.91
C VAL A 17 3.36 0.94 -5.53
N ILE A 18 4.24 0.54 -4.63
CA ILE A 18 5.42 1.29 -4.20
C ILE A 18 6.68 0.49 -4.56
N PRO A 19 7.45 0.87 -5.59
CA PRO A 19 8.72 0.25 -5.92
C PRO A 19 9.83 0.71 -4.95
N GLY A 20 9.63 0.48 -3.65
CA GLY A 20 10.55 0.93 -2.61
C GLY A 20 10.13 0.47 -1.21
N LYS A 21 10.71 1.12 -0.19
CA LYS A 21 10.39 0.87 1.22
C LYS A 21 9.24 1.75 1.68
N LEU A 22 8.21 1.13 2.26
CA LEU A 22 7.13 1.83 2.94
C LEU A 22 7.45 2.00 4.43
N LEU A 23 7.35 3.24 4.90
CA LEU A 23 7.61 3.62 6.30
C LEU A 23 6.31 3.96 7.02
N ALA A 24 6.30 3.73 8.34
CA ALA A 24 5.13 3.87 9.20
C ALA A 24 4.86 5.33 9.64
N ALA A 25 5.40 6.32 8.93
CA ALA A 25 5.28 7.72 9.30
C ALA A 25 3.89 8.26 8.91
N GLY A 26 3.13 8.73 9.91
CA GLY A 26 1.75 9.17 9.79
C GLY A 26 0.73 8.08 10.16
N SER A 27 -0.52 8.36 9.85
CA SER A 27 -1.67 7.47 10.09
C SER A 27 -2.26 7.02 8.76
N LEU A 28 -2.82 5.81 8.78
CA LEU A 28 -3.63 5.30 7.69
C LEU A 28 -4.96 4.87 8.28
N THR A 29 -6.02 5.54 7.88
CA THR A 29 -7.38 5.30 8.40
C THR A 29 -8.27 4.63 7.37
N LYS A 30 -7.85 4.65 6.09
CA LYS A 30 -8.60 4.08 4.97
C LYS A 30 -8.12 2.65 4.68
N PRO A 31 -9.04 1.70 4.44
CA PRO A 31 -8.67 0.37 3.97
C PRO A 31 -8.21 0.50 2.51
N ILE A 32 -6.91 0.38 2.30
CA ILE A 32 -6.30 0.41 0.96
C ILE A 32 -5.41 -0.82 0.76
N THR A 33 -5.29 -1.23 -0.49
CA THR A 33 -4.41 -2.34 -0.87
C THR A 33 -3.08 -1.77 -1.32
N VAL A 34 -2.02 -2.05 -0.57
CA VAL A 34 -0.67 -1.56 -0.85
C VAL A 34 0.19 -2.74 -1.23
N ALA A 35 0.94 -2.60 -2.31
CA ALA A 35 1.96 -3.53 -2.75
C ALA A 35 3.32 -2.82 -2.80
N ALA A 36 4.23 -3.16 -1.90
CA ALA A 36 5.54 -2.56 -1.82
C ALA A 36 6.63 -3.61 -2.00
N PHE A 37 7.84 -3.16 -2.38
CA PHE A 37 9.01 -4.01 -2.40
C PHE A 37 9.44 -4.40 -0.99
N ALA A 38 9.40 -3.44 -0.06
CA ALA A 38 9.72 -3.65 1.34
C ALA A 38 8.81 -2.84 2.26
N TYR A 39 8.53 -3.37 3.44
CA TYR A 39 7.76 -2.70 4.48
C TYR A 39 8.58 -2.63 5.76
N SER A 40 8.48 -1.53 6.49
CA SER A 40 8.82 -1.55 7.93
C SER A 40 7.80 -2.37 8.70
N ALA A 41 8.24 -3.03 9.79
CA ALA A 41 7.38 -3.83 10.66
C ALA A 41 6.14 -3.05 11.12
N GLU A 42 6.36 -1.83 11.63
CA GLU A 42 5.30 -0.90 12.04
C GLU A 42 4.36 -0.50 10.89
N ALA A 43 4.87 -0.41 9.66
CA ALA A 43 4.06 0.01 8.52
C ALA A 43 3.08 -1.10 8.14
N ARG A 44 3.55 -2.36 8.17
CA ARG A 44 2.71 -3.53 7.90
C ARG A 44 1.61 -3.68 8.94
N GLU A 45 1.94 -3.47 10.22
CA GLU A 45 0.98 -3.50 11.31
C GLU A 45 -0.10 -2.42 11.14
N LYS A 46 0.31 -1.16 10.93
CA LYS A 46 -0.64 -0.06 10.69
C LYS A 46 -1.55 -0.29 9.50
N ILE A 47 -1.05 -0.86 8.40
CA ILE A 47 -1.90 -1.21 7.24
C ILE A 47 -2.95 -2.25 7.63
N HIS A 48 -2.55 -3.26 8.40
CA HIS A 48 -3.47 -4.30 8.85
C HIS A 48 -4.52 -3.75 9.82
N THR A 49 -4.10 -2.90 10.76
CA THR A 49 -4.99 -2.19 11.69
C THR A 49 -5.99 -1.27 10.98
N ALA A 50 -5.58 -0.65 9.87
CA ALA A 50 -6.45 0.19 9.04
C ALA A 50 -7.48 -0.63 8.22
N GLY A 51 -7.48 -1.97 8.32
CA GLY A 51 -8.29 -2.85 7.47
C GLY A 51 -7.78 -2.93 6.03
N GLY A 52 -6.57 -2.46 5.77
CA GLY A 52 -5.91 -2.54 4.47
C GLY A 52 -5.19 -3.86 4.25
N LYS A 53 -4.75 -4.09 3.01
CA LYS A 53 -3.98 -5.27 2.61
C LYS A 53 -2.57 -4.87 2.24
N ALA A 54 -1.57 -5.39 2.95
CA ALA A 54 -0.16 -5.26 2.58
C ALA A 54 0.27 -6.49 1.79
N LEU A 55 0.41 -6.34 0.47
CA LEU A 55 0.85 -7.36 -0.48
C LEU A 55 2.29 -7.09 -0.92
N THR A 56 2.95 -8.08 -1.51
CA THR A 56 4.19 -7.85 -2.26
C THR A 56 3.88 -7.61 -3.73
N ILE A 57 4.81 -6.98 -4.44
CA ILE A 57 4.68 -6.74 -5.90
C ILE A 57 4.40 -8.07 -6.63
N SER A 58 5.07 -9.16 -6.26
CA SER A 58 4.87 -10.48 -6.85
C SER A 58 3.45 -11.04 -6.65
N GLU A 59 2.86 -10.84 -5.47
CA GLU A 59 1.48 -11.26 -5.22
C GLU A 59 0.46 -10.37 -5.93
N LEU A 60 0.75 -9.08 -6.03
CA LEU A 60 -0.10 -8.17 -6.77
C LEU A 60 -0.13 -8.51 -8.26
N VAL A 61 1.03 -8.82 -8.86
CA VAL A 61 1.12 -9.24 -10.26
C VAL A 61 0.35 -10.54 -10.51
N LYS A 62 0.34 -11.46 -9.55
CA LYS A 62 -0.48 -12.69 -9.62
C LYS A 62 -1.98 -12.43 -9.51
N SER A 63 -2.41 -11.54 -8.61
CA SER A 63 -3.83 -11.21 -8.43
C SER A 63 -4.38 -10.27 -9.50
N HIS A 64 -3.56 -9.36 -10.03
CA HIS A 64 -3.94 -8.32 -11.00
C HIS A 64 -3.01 -8.34 -12.23
N PRO A 65 -3.06 -9.42 -13.06
CA PRO A 65 -2.18 -9.54 -14.22
C PRO A 65 -2.38 -8.44 -15.28
N ASN A 66 -3.55 -7.78 -15.29
CA ASN A 66 -3.86 -6.69 -16.21
C ASN A 66 -3.51 -5.29 -15.68
N GLY A 67 -3.08 -5.14 -14.41
CA GLY A 67 -2.72 -3.85 -13.83
C GLY A 67 -3.84 -2.78 -13.82
N LYS A 68 -5.09 -3.17 -14.07
CA LYS A 68 -6.20 -2.24 -14.25
C LYS A 68 -6.55 -1.59 -12.90
N GLY A 69 -6.45 -0.27 -12.81
CA GLY A 69 -6.74 0.49 -11.59
C GLY A 69 -5.60 0.53 -10.57
N VAL A 70 -4.41 0.05 -10.92
CA VAL A 70 -3.23 0.13 -10.04
C VAL A 70 -2.56 1.49 -10.22
N ARG A 71 -2.39 2.23 -9.13
CA ARG A 71 -1.64 3.49 -9.12
C ARG A 71 -0.23 3.25 -8.58
N ILE A 72 0.79 3.72 -9.28
CA ILE A 72 2.19 3.60 -8.83
C ILE A 72 2.58 4.92 -8.17
N PHE A 73 3.13 4.85 -6.96
CA PHE A 73 3.66 6.02 -6.25
C PHE A 73 5.12 5.75 -5.83
N ALA A 74 5.96 6.78 -5.93
CA ALA A 74 7.36 6.76 -5.50
C ALA A 74 7.55 7.68 -4.28
#